data_AF-A0A8B8N5Q5-F1
#
_entry.id   AF-A0A8B8N5Q5-F1
#
_cell.length_a   1.000
_cell.length_b   1.000
_cell.length_c   1.000
_cell.angle_alpha   90.00
_cell.angle_beta   90.00
_cell.angle_gamma   90.00
#
_symmetry.space_group_name_H-M   'P 1'
#
loop_
_entity.id
_entity.type
_entity.pdbx_description
1 polymer ?
#
loop_
_entity_poly.entity_id
_entity_poly.type
_entity_poly.pdbx_seq_one_letter_code
_entity_poly.pdbx_strand_id
1 'polypeptide(L)'
;LHRDLVRGFLKNAKMMLMEDGEIHVTHKMAHPYSKWEIEKLAKEQGLFLVEEAPFSAWDYGGYVNRRGSGAKCHRTFPIGEASTYKFSKNDHGIHIVNALLNLKLADLVEHAEAK
;
A
#
# COMPACT_ATOMS: atom_id res chain seq x y z
N LEU A 1 3.28 1.34 -20.66
CA LEU A 1 4.29 0.34 -20.23
C LEU A 1 4.46 0.29 -18.72
N HIS A 2 5.02 1.30 -18.04
CA HIS A 2 5.31 1.18 -16.61
C HIS A 2 4.06 1.15 -15.70
N ARG A 3 3.03 1.95 -16.01
CA ARG A 3 1.73 1.88 -15.29
C ARG A 3 1.04 0.53 -15.50
N ASP A 4 1.13 -0.03 -16.69
CA ASP A 4 0.54 -1.34 -17.01
C ASP A 4 1.25 -2.48 -16.26
N LEU A 5 2.58 -2.37 -16.08
CA LEU A 5 3.34 -3.27 -15.23
C LEU A 5 2.85 -3.20 -13.78
N VAL A 6 2.71 -2.00 -13.21
CA VAL A 6 2.19 -1.82 -11.84
C VAL A 6 0.78 -2.36 -11.71
N ARG A 7 -0.10 -2.07 -12.68
CA ARG A 7 -1.46 -2.61 -12.73
C ARG A 7 -1.49 -4.14 -12.74
N GLY A 8 -0.69 -4.76 -13.60
CA GLY A 8 -0.58 -6.21 -13.71
C GLY A 8 -0.01 -6.85 -12.43
N PHE A 9 1.00 -6.22 -11.84
CA PHE A 9 1.55 -6.62 -10.54
C PHE A 9 0.47 -6.59 -9.45
N LEU A 10 -0.24 -5.47 -9.29
CA LEU A 10 -1.30 -5.31 -8.28
C LEU A 10 -2.43 -6.33 -8.48
N LYS A 11 -2.86 -6.54 -9.74
CA LYS A 11 -3.87 -7.54 -10.07
C LYS A 11 -3.45 -8.94 -9.63
N ASN A 12 -2.22 -9.34 -9.93
CA ASN A 12 -1.71 -10.67 -9.61
C ASN A 12 -1.44 -10.84 -8.12
N ALA A 13 -0.78 -9.86 -7.48
CA ALA A 13 -0.50 -9.87 -6.06
C ALA A 13 -1.79 -9.97 -5.23
N LYS A 14 -2.86 -9.28 -5.64
CA LYS A 14 -4.18 -9.39 -5.00
C LYS A 14 -4.68 -10.83 -4.94
N MET A 15 -4.45 -11.64 -5.98
CA MET A 15 -4.89 -13.04 -5.98
C MET A 15 -4.10 -13.92 -4.99
N MET A 16 -2.92 -13.48 -4.56
CA MET A 16 -2.04 -14.20 -3.64
C MET A 16 -2.19 -13.78 -2.18
N LEU A 17 -2.89 -12.67 -1.89
CA LEU A 17 -3.09 -12.19 -0.52
C LEU A 17 -4.05 -13.09 0.26
N MET A 18 -3.71 -13.36 1.52
CA MET A 18 -4.69 -13.78 2.53
C MET A 18 -5.55 -12.60 2.97
N GLU A 19 -6.53 -12.83 3.84
CA GLU A 19 -7.53 -11.83 4.27
C GLU A 19 -6.89 -10.57 4.88
N ASP A 20 -5.82 -10.76 5.65
CA ASP A 20 -5.03 -9.74 6.35
C ASP A 20 -3.73 -9.36 5.61
N GLY A 21 -3.53 -9.89 4.39
CA GLY A 21 -2.33 -9.65 3.62
C GLY A 21 -2.25 -8.25 3.03
N GLU A 22 -1.03 -7.72 2.92
CA GLU A 22 -0.75 -6.41 2.33
C GLU A 22 0.15 -6.49 1.09
N ILE A 23 -0.04 -5.56 0.16
CA ILE A 23 0.87 -5.28 -0.96
C ILE A 23 1.58 -3.98 -0.69
N HIS A 24 2.91 -4.00 -0.63
CA HIS A 24 3.72 -2.81 -0.41
C HIS A 24 4.40 -2.39 -1.70
N VAL A 25 4.20 -1.14 -2.11
CA VAL A 25 4.84 -0.56 -3.30
C VAL A 25 5.59 0.70 -2.87
N THR A 26 6.93 0.65 -2.95
CA THR A 26 7.75 1.85 -2.76
C THR A 26 7.90 2.60 -4.07
N HIS A 27 7.52 3.87 -4.09
CA HIS A 27 7.45 4.67 -5.30
C HIS A 27 7.95 6.09 -5.06
N LYS A 28 8.69 6.62 -6.04
CA LYS A 28 9.15 8.02 -6.04
C LYS A 28 7.99 9.01 -6.18
N MET A 29 8.00 10.06 -5.38
CA MET A 29 6.94 11.07 -5.41
C MET A 29 7.22 12.20 -6.39
N ALA A 30 8.47 12.42 -6.78
CA ALA A 30 8.82 13.50 -7.70
C ALA A 30 8.40 13.22 -9.16
N HIS A 31 8.19 14.28 -9.93
CA HIS A 31 8.01 14.18 -11.39
C HIS A 31 9.24 13.52 -12.06
N PRO A 32 9.06 12.68 -13.10
CA PRO A 32 7.80 12.33 -13.77
C PRO A 32 7.04 11.18 -13.10
N TYR A 33 7.58 10.60 -12.04
CA TYR A 33 7.08 9.38 -11.43
C TYR A 33 5.72 9.60 -10.75
N SER A 34 5.47 10.74 -10.10
CA SER A 34 4.14 11.07 -9.55
C SER A 34 2.97 10.84 -10.52
N LYS A 35 3.19 11.04 -11.83
CA LYS A 35 2.17 10.82 -12.87
C LYS A 35 1.75 9.35 -13.05
N TRP A 36 2.41 8.42 -12.36
CA TRP A 36 2.03 7.01 -12.41
C TRP A 36 0.74 6.75 -11.62
N GLU A 37 0.43 7.59 -10.62
CA GLU A 37 -0.80 7.57 -9.83
C GLU A 37 -1.08 6.18 -9.23
N ILE A 38 -0.13 5.63 -8.47
CA ILE A 38 -0.18 4.22 -8.05
C ILE A 38 -1.39 3.87 -7.17
N GLU A 39 -1.85 4.80 -6.32
CA GLU A 39 -3.09 4.62 -5.56
C GLU A 39 -4.30 4.45 -6.47
N LYS A 40 -4.40 5.26 -7.54
CA LYS A 40 -5.47 5.13 -8.53
C LYS A 40 -5.40 3.79 -9.23
N LEU A 41 -4.20 3.33 -9.59
CA LEU A 41 -4.01 2.01 -10.20
C LEU A 41 -4.45 0.88 -9.26
N ALA A 42 -4.14 0.98 -7.95
CA ALA A 42 -4.57 0.02 -6.94
C ALA A 42 -6.09 0.02 -6.76
N LYS A 43 -6.70 1.21 -6.67
CA LYS A 43 -8.16 1.36 -6.60
C LYS A 43 -8.88 0.75 -7.80
N GLU A 44 -8.35 0.94 -9.01
CA GLU A 44 -8.87 0.31 -10.23
C GLU A 44 -8.77 -1.22 -10.21
N GLN A 45 -7.90 -1.81 -9.36
CA GLN A 45 -7.84 -3.25 -9.12
C GLN A 45 -8.68 -3.70 -7.91
N GLY A 46 -9.43 -2.81 -7.27
CA GLY A 46 -10.24 -3.11 -6.08
C GLY A 46 -9.39 -3.35 -4.82
N LEU A 47 -8.27 -2.64 -4.70
CA LEU A 47 -7.44 -2.58 -3.50
C LEU A 47 -7.65 -1.24 -2.79
N PHE A 48 -7.51 -1.24 -1.47
CA PHE A 48 -7.66 -0.06 -0.62
C PHE A 48 -6.31 0.37 -0.05
N LEU A 49 -6.05 1.67 0.00
CA LEU A 49 -4.87 2.21 0.67
C LEU A 49 -5.07 2.09 2.18
N VAL A 50 -4.13 1.41 2.83
CA VAL A 50 -4.06 1.28 4.29
C VAL A 50 -3.21 2.38 4.88
N GLU A 51 -2.04 2.59 4.28
CA GLU A 51 -1.04 3.53 4.77
C GLU A 51 -0.14 4.00 3.62
N GLU A 52 0.25 5.28 3.66
CA GLU A 52 1.41 5.80 2.96
C GLU A 52 2.48 6.13 4.01
N ALA A 53 3.60 5.41 3.99
CA ALA A 53 4.72 5.63 4.89
C ALA A 53 5.90 6.25 4.11
N PRO A 54 6.63 7.24 4.67
CA PRO A 54 7.83 7.76 4.03
C PRO A 54 8.88 6.67 3.88
N PHE A 55 9.53 6.60 2.73
CA PHE A 55 10.63 5.66 2.52
C PHE A 55 11.97 6.30 2.89
N SER A 56 12.73 5.60 3.74
CA SER A 56 14.12 5.92 4.04
C SER A 56 15.01 4.71 3.70
N ALA A 57 16.02 4.93 2.84
CA ALA A 57 16.99 3.88 2.52
C ALA A 57 17.80 3.42 3.75
N TRP A 58 17.90 4.27 4.78
CA TRP A 58 18.62 3.95 6.01
C TRP A 58 17.94 2.88 6.85
N ASP A 59 16.63 2.72 6.69
CA ASP A 59 15.84 1.72 7.42
C ASP A 59 16.11 0.31 6.87
N TYR A 60 16.77 0.21 5.71
CA TYR A 60 17.07 -1.05 5.01
C TYR A 60 18.59 -1.21 4.85
N GLY A 61 19.23 -1.83 5.85
CA GLY A 61 20.67 -2.09 5.85
C GLY A 61 21.14 -2.76 4.55
N GLY A 62 22.10 -2.13 3.86
CA GLY A 62 22.66 -2.63 2.61
C GLY A 62 21.86 -2.28 1.34
N TYR A 63 20.76 -1.52 1.46
CA TYR A 63 20.01 -1.06 0.30
C TYR A 63 20.86 -0.13 -0.59
N VAL A 64 20.99 -0.50 -1.86
CA VAL A 64 21.65 0.30 -2.90
C VAL A 64 20.82 0.25 -4.17
N ASN A 65 20.22 1.38 -4.55
CA ASN A 65 19.38 1.45 -5.74
C ASN A 65 20.21 1.35 -7.04
N ARG A 66 19.73 0.58 -8.01
CA ARG A 66 20.38 0.41 -9.33
C ARG A 66 19.45 0.81 -10.46
N ARG A 67 20.03 1.27 -11.57
CA ARG A 67 19.28 1.60 -12.79
C ARG A 67 18.79 0.31 -13.45
N GLY A 68 17.51 0.26 -13.82
CA GLY A 68 16.88 -0.96 -14.36
C GLY A 68 17.37 -1.37 -15.76
N SER A 69 17.98 -0.47 -16.54
CA SER A 69 18.42 -0.77 -17.91
C SER A 69 19.50 0.18 -18.42
N GLY A 70 20.06 -0.15 -19.60
CA GLY A 70 21.03 0.66 -20.33
C GLY A 70 22.49 0.48 -19.90
N ALA A 71 23.41 1.17 -20.59
CA ALA A 71 24.87 1.04 -20.39
C ALA A 71 25.35 1.39 -18.96
N LYS A 72 24.52 2.10 -18.19
CA LYS A 72 24.79 2.51 -16.80
C LYS A 72 23.95 1.74 -15.78
N CYS A 73 23.39 0.57 -16.13
CA CYS A 73 22.53 -0.23 -15.23
C CYS A 73 23.19 -0.54 -13.87
N HIS A 74 24.52 -0.73 -13.85
CA HIS A 74 25.29 -0.98 -12.64
C HIS A 74 25.41 0.24 -11.70
N ARG A 75 25.07 1.45 -12.16
CA ARG A 75 25.19 2.68 -11.37
C ARG A 75 23.92 3.01 -10.60
N THR A 76 24.10 3.74 -9.51
CA THR A 76 23.01 4.31 -8.72
C THR A 76 22.45 5.59 -9.35
N PHE A 77 21.42 6.14 -8.71
CA PHE A 77 20.83 7.44 -9.04
C PHE A 77 20.26 8.11 -7.78
N PRO A 78 20.09 9.44 -7.75
CA PRO A 78 19.41 10.11 -6.63
C PRO A 78 17.98 9.58 -6.47
N ILE A 79 17.65 9.01 -5.32
CA ILE A 79 16.32 8.47 -5.05
C ILE A 79 15.30 9.62 -5.01
N GLY A 80 15.64 10.70 -4.30
CA GLY A 80 14.70 11.78 -4.01
C GLY A 80 13.67 11.32 -2.98
N GLU A 81 12.57 12.07 -2.87
CA GLU A 81 11.44 11.68 -2.02
C GLU A 81 10.69 10.48 -2.60
N ALA A 82 10.41 9.51 -1.73
CA ALA A 82 9.66 8.31 -2.04
C ALA A 82 8.81 7.91 -0.83
N SER A 83 7.70 7.23 -1.11
CA SER A 83 6.83 6.64 -0.09
C SER A 83 6.60 5.18 -0.40
N THR A 84 6.36 4.39 0.65
CA THR A 84 5.84 3.04 0.59
C THR A 84 4.33 3.08 0.81
N TYR A 85 3.58 2.66 -0.19
CA TYR A 85 2.13 2.56 -0.15
C TYR A 85 1.75 1.12 0.17
N LYS A 86 0.92 0.93 1.19
CA LYS A 86 0.44 -0.37 1.64
C LYS A 86 -1.03 -0.53 1.24
N PHE A 87 -1.33 -1.61 0.52
CA PHE A 87 -2.66 -1.88 0.02
C PHE A 87 -3.21 -3.22 0.51
N SER A 88 -4.51 -3.29 0.80
CA SER A 88 -5.22 -4.50 1.23
C SER A 88 -6.45 -4.78 0.33
N LYS A 89 -6.99 -6.00 0.44
CA LYS A 89 -8.30 -6.35 -0.16
C LYS A 89 -9.46 -5.68 0.56
N ASN A 90 -9.27 -5.43 1.85
CA ASN A 90 -10.30 -4.97 2.75
C ASN A 90 -10.15 -3.48 3.02
N ASP A 91 -11.27 -2.77 3.03
CA ASP A 91 -11.29 -1.39 3.51
C ASP A 91 -11.19 -1.42 5.05
N HIS A 92 -9.96 -1.26 5.56
CA HIS A 92 -9.70 -1.23 7.00
C HIS A 92 -10.50 -0.12 7.71
N GLY A 93 -10.83 0.98 7.02
CA GLY A 93 -11.69 2.02 7.57
C GLY A 93 -13.10 1.51 7.87
N ILE A 94 -13.68 0.74 6.94
CA ILE A 94 -14.99 0.11 7.14
C ILE A 94 -14.94 -0.96 8.23
N HIS A 95 -13.89 -1.79 8.27
CA HIS A 95 -13.77 -2.82 9.30
C HIS A 95 -13.62 -2.24 10.71
N ILE A 96 -12.84 -1.18 10.88
CA ILE A 96 -12.69 -0.49 12.17
C ILE A 96 -14.02 0.14 12.60
N VAL A 97 -14.72 0.83 11.70
CA VAL A 97 -16.03 1.42 12.02
C VAL A 97 -17.04 0.34 12.44
N ASN A 98 -17.10 -0.78 11.72
CA ASN A 98 -17.97 -1.89 12.06
C ASN A 98 -17.58 -2.54 13.40
N ALA A 99 -16.29 -2.72 13.66
CA ALA A 99 -15.80 -3.26 14.93
C ALA A 99 -16.16 -2.34 16.12
N LEU A 100 -15.98 -1.02 15.97
CA LEU A 100 -16.36 -0.03 16.97
C LEU A 100 -17.88 0.01 17.19
N LEU A 101 -18.68 -0.12 16.12
CA LEU A 101 -20.14 -0.18 16.22
C LEU A 101 -20.59 -1.43 16.98
N ASN A 102 -19.99 -2.58 16.67
CA ASN A 102 -20.28 -3.85 17.33
C ASN A 102 -19.91 -3.82 18.83
N LEU A 103 -18.75 -3.24 19.18
CA LEU A 103 -18.37 -3.05 20.59
C LEU A 103 -19.39 -2.16 21.32
N LYS A 104 -19.77 -1.02 20.74
CA LYS A 104 -20.83 -0.16 21.31
C LYS A 104 -22.17 -0.88 21.47
N LEU A 105 -22.53 -1.74 20.52
CA LEU A 105 -23.76 -2.54 20.62
C LEU A 105 -23.67 -3.57 21.75
N ALA A 106 -22.52 -4.24 21.89
CA ALA A 106 -22.29 -5.21 22.96
C ALA A 106 -22.42 -4.56 24.35
N ASP A 107 -21.80 -3.39 24.54
CA ASP A 107 -21.93 -2.63 25.79
C ASP A 107 -23.41 -2.32 26.09
N LEU A 108 -24.20 -1.91 25.09
CA LEU A 108 -25.63 -1.60 25.27
C LEU A 108 -26.47 -2.84 25.63
N VAL A 109 -26.14 -4.01 25.08
CA VAL A 109 -26.85 -5.27 25.37
C VAL A 109 -26.56 -5.71 26.81
N GLU A 110 -25.31 -5.68 27.25
CA GLU A 110 -24.95 -6.04 28.64
C GLU A 110 -25.65 -5.13 29.67
N HIS A 111 -25.80 -3.83 29.39
CA HIS A 111 -26.54 -2.92 30.26
C HIS A 111 -28.05 -3.17 30.28
N ALA A 112 -28.61 -3.73 29.20
CA ALA A 112 -30.03 -4.06 29.12
C ALA A 112 -30.37 -5.37 29.85
N GLU A 113 -29.46 -6.35 29.85
CA GLU A 113 -29.62 -7.63 30.54
C GLU A 113 -29.35 -7.56 32.05
N ALA A 114 -28.66 -6.51 32.51
CA ALA A 114 -28.37 -6.27 33.94
C ALA A 114 -29.53 -5.61 34.74
N LYS A 115 -30.73 -5.48 34.15
CA LYS A 115 -31.93 -4.90 34.78
C LYS A 115 -33.06 -5.93 34.87
#